data_AF-A0A388P1H6-F1
#
_entry.id   AF-A0A388P1H6-F1
#
_cell.length_a   1.000
_cell.length_b   1.000
_cell.length_c   1.000
_cell.angle_alpha   90.00
_cell.angle_beta   90.00
_cell.angle_gamma   90.00
#
_symmetry.space_group_name_H-M   'P 1'
#
loop_
_entity.id
_entity.type
_entity.pdbx_description
1 polymer ?
#
loop_
_entity_poly.entity_id
_entity_poly.type
_entity_poly.pdbx_seq_one_letter_code
_entity_poly.pdbx_strand_id
1 'polypeptide(L)' 'MVVNLDPFKAIETMVHWNLSALGLSDKGFEVTDLLDQAKYSWSSDTFIRLDPTRPMGRVAHIARVKK' A
#
# COMPACT_ATOMS: atom_id res chain seq x y z
N MET A 1 -5.05 -0.58 -4.56
CA MET A 1 -3.72 -0.52 -5.20
C MET A 1 -3.16 0.88 -4.99
N VAL A 2 -1.85 1.00 -4.82
CA VAL A 2 -1.14 2.30 -4.75
C VAL A 2 0.02 2.24 -5.71
N VAL A 3 0.24 3.30 -6.48
CA VAL A 3 1.29 3.37 -7.51
C VAL A 3 1.97 4.74 -7.45
N ASN A 4 3.30 4.73 -7.50
CA ASN A 4 4.12 5.90 -7.80
C ASN A 4 4.30 5.99 -9.32
N LEU A 5 3.88 7.12 -9.90
CA LEU A 5 3.95 7.37 -11.34
C LEU A 5 5.25 8.07 -11.77
N ASP A 6 6.09 8.51 -10.82
CA ASP A 6 7.43 9.03 -11.10
C ASP A 6 8.42 7.86 -11.18
N PRO A 7 9.04 7.59 -12.35
CA PRO A 7 9.94 6.46 -12.53
C PRO A 7 11.36 6.73 -11.98
N PHE A 8 11.65 7.95 -11.53
CA PHE A 8 13.00 8.37 -11.11
C PHE A 8 13.10 8.67 -9.63
N LYS A 9 12.01 9.11 -9.00
CA LYS A 9 12.05 9.60 -7.61
C LYS A 9 11.25 8.72 -6.67
N ALA A 10 11.79 8.58 -5.46
CA ALA A 10 11.04 8.03 -4.36
C ALA A 10 9.92 9.01 -3.96
N ILE A 11 8.71 8.48 -3.80
CA ILE A 11 7.58 9.23 -3.25
C ILE A 11 7.13 8.56 -1.96
N GLU A 12 6.89 9.40 -0.97
CA GLU A 12 6.30 9.02 0.30
C GLU A 12 5.08 9.87 0.60
N THR A 13 4.05 9.24 1.15
CA THR A 13 2.80 9.90 1.48
C THR A 13 2.01 9.12 2.52
N MET A 14 1.01 9.77 3.10
CA MET A 14 -0.01 9.12 3.90
C MET A 14 -1.21 8.83 3.00
N VAL A 15 -1.59 7.56 2.87
CA VAL A 15 -2.80 7.17 2.17
C VAL A 15 -3.95 7.09 3.17
N HIS A 16 -5.00 7.86 2.89
CA HIS A 16 -6.23 7.89 3.67
C HIS A 16 -7.27 6.96 3.01
N TRP A 17 -7.53 5.81 3.62
CA TRP A 17 -8.46 4.81 3.10
C TRP A 17 -9.89 5.09 3.52
N ASN A 18 -10.80 5.08 2.56
CA ASN A 18 -12.22 5.04 2.86
C ASN A 18 -12.64 3.62 3.24
N LEU A 19 -12.52 3.28 4.52
CA LEU A 19 -12.83 1.93 5.03
C LEU A 19 -14.29 1.53 4.81
N SER A 20 -15.22 2.48 4.93
CA SER A 20 -16.65 2.23 4.67
C SER A 20 -16.91 1.79 3.23
N ALA A 21 -16.27 2.44 2.25
CA ALA A 21 -16.38 2.05 0.84
C ALA A 21 -15.74 0.69 0.53
N LEU A 22 -14.79 0.25 1.36
CA LEU A 22 -14.17 -1.08 1.29
C LEU A 22 -14.98 -2.16 2.02
N GLY A 23 -16.07 -1.80 2.71
CA GLY A 23 -16.85 -2.72 3.53
C GLY A 23 -16.12 -3.15 4.82
N LEU A 24 -15.16 -2.36 5.29
CA LEU A 24 -14.36 -2.64 6.48
C LEU A 24 -14.84 -1.77 7.65
N SER A 25 -15.09 -2.40 8.80
CA SER A 25 -15.53 -1.72 10.03
C SER A 25 -14.38 -1.44 11.01
N ASP A 26 -13.26 -2.14 10.88
CA ASP A 26 -12.14 -2.04 11.82
C ASP A 26 -11.17 -0.91 11.47
N LYS A 27 -10.57 -0.33 12.50
CA LYS A 27 -9.49 0.68 12.35
C LYS A 27 -8.21 0.10 11.75
N GLY A 28 -8.12 -1.22 11.60
CA GLY A 28 -6.98 -1.91 11.01
C GLY A 28 -7.40 -3.13 10.22
N PHE A 29 -6.69 -3.43 9.14
CA PHE A 29 -6.94 -4.57 8.28
C PHE A 29 -5.62 -5.17 7.78
N GLU A 30 -5.60 -6.48 7.59
CA GLU A 30 -4.44 -7.17 7.04
C GLU A 30 -4.54 -7.20 5.51
N VAL A 31 -3.43 -6.90 4.86
CA VAL A 31 -3.28 -7.05 3.41
C VAL A 31 -2.13 -7.96 3.08
N THR A 32 -2.24 -8.65 1.95
CA THR A 32 -1.12 -9.31 1.27
C THR A 32 -0.80 -8.52 0.01
N ASP A 33 0.42 -8.02 -0.12
CA ASP A 33 0.90 -7.47 -1.39
C ASP A 33 1.17 -8.63 -2.35
N LEU A 34 0.50 -8.62 -3.49
CA LEU A 34 0.58 -9.70 -4.46
C LEU A 34 1.88 -9.68 -5.26
N LEU A 35 2.62 -8.57 -5.26
CA LEU A 35 3.89 -8.45 -5.98
C LEU A 35 5.01 -9.27 -5.34
N ASP A 36 5.05 -9.35 -4.01
CA ASP A 36 6.11 -10.02 -3.24
C ASP A 36 5.58 -10.98 -2.16
N GLN A 37 4.26 -11.11 -2.04
CA GLN A 37 3.57 -11.90 -1.02
C GLN A 37 3.80 -11.41 0.43
N ALA A 38 4.34 -10.19 0.62
CA ALA A 38 4.51 -9.62 1.94
C ALA A 38 3.14 -9.31 2.57
N LYS A 39 3.06 -9.49 3.89
CA LYS A 39 1.86 -9.19 4.66
C LYS A 39 2.07 -7.91 5.47
N TYR A 40 1.08 -7.02 5.40
CA TYR A 40 1.09 -5.77 6.14
C TYR A 40 -0.18 -5.63 6.96
N SER A 41 -0.08 -4.95 8.09
CA SER A 41 -1.23 -4.45 8.83
C SER A 41 -1.35 -2.97 8.52
N TRP A 42 -2.44 -2.58 7.86
CA TRP A 42 -2.76 -1.21 7.50
C TRP A 42 -3.91 -0.70 8.37
N SER A 43 -4.05 0.61 8.47
CA SER A 43 -5.14 1.28 9.17
C SER A 43 -5.84 2.26 8.23
N SER A 44 -6.78 3.07 8.73
CA SER A 44 -7.37 4.18 7.96
C SER A 44 -6.33 5.10 7.32
N ASP A 45 -5.17 5.25 7.96
CA ASP A 45 -4.11 6.17 7.56
C ASP A 45 -2.80 5.40 7.49
N THR A 46 -2.36 5.09 6.27
CA THR A 46 -1.18 4.24 6.04
C THR A 46 -0.05 5.03 5.41
N PHE A 47 1.11 5.06 6.08
CA PHE A 47 2.31 5.61 5.49
C PHE A 47 2.85 4.66 4.42
N ILE A 48 3.07 5.17 3.21
CA ILE A 48 3.61 4.42 2.08
C ILE A 48 4.82 5.16 1.53
N ARG A 49 5.87 4.40 1.22
CA ARG A 49 7.04 4.88 0.47
C ARG A 49 7.31 3.94 -0.69
N LEU A 50 7.31 4.49 -1.91
CA LEU A 50 7.58 3.78 -3.16
C LEU A 50 8.82 4.40 -3.81
N ASP A 51 9.83 3.57 -4.04
CA ASP A 51 11.18 4.00 -4.42
C ASP A 51 11.65 3.21 -5.65
N PRO A 52 11.61 3.79 -6.86
CA PRO A 52 12.04 3.12 -8.09
C PRO A 52 13.55 2.87 -8.14
N THR A 53 14.35 3.56 -7.31
CA THR A 53 15.82 3.56 -7.40
C THR A 53 16.49 2.41 -6.65
N ARG A 54 15.73 1.67 -5.83
CA ARG A 54 16.26 0.52 -5.08
C ARG A 54 16.53 -0.67 -6.02
N PRO A 55 17.44 -1.61 -5.65
CA PRO A 55 17.73 -2.81 -6.47
C PRO A 55 16.49 -3.67 -6.78
N MET A 56 15.46 -3.59 -5.93
CA MET A 56 14.12 -4.16 -6.14
C MET A 56 13.09 -3.01 -6.15
N GLY A 57 13.36 -1.96 -6.92
CA GLY A 57 12.63 -0.70 -6.90
C GLY A 57 11.12 -0.91 -6.97
N ARG A 58 10.42 -0.50 -5.91
CA ARG A 58 8.97 -0.71 -5.80
C ARG A 58 8.27 0.56 -6.20
N VAL A 59 7.58 0.50 -7.34
CA VAL A 59 6.72 1.58 -7.83
C VAL A 59 5.25 1.34 -7.52
N ALA A 60 4.87 0.20 -6.94
CA ALA A 60 3.49 -0.11 -6.63
C ALA A 60 3.34 -1.08 -5.45
N HIS A 61 2.14 -1.07 -4.86
CA HIS A 61 1.60 -2.10 -3.99
C HIS A 61 0.27 -2.61 -4.57
N ILE A 62 0.16 -3.92 -4.84
CA ILE A 62 -1.09 -4.57 -5.23
C ILE A 62 -1.59 -5.38 -4.05
N ALA A 63 -2.30 -4.70 -3.14
CA ALA A 63 -2.79 -5.28 -1.91
C ALA A 63 -4.13 -6.02 -2.09
N ARG A 64 -4.19 -7.26 -1.61
CA ARG A 64 -5.43 -8.02 -1.37
C ARG A 64 -5.73 -8.00 0.13
N VAL A 65 -6.92 -7.54 0.49
CA VAL A 65 -7.41 -7.56 1.88
C VAL A 65 -7.70 -9.01 2.31
N LYS A 66 -7.25 -9.37 3.50
CA LYS A 66 -7.59 -10.65 4.14
C LYS A 66 -9.04 -10.57 4.61
N LYS A 67 -9.87 -11.53 4.18
CA LYS A 67 -11.24 -11.69 4.65
C LYS A 67 -11.29 -12.25 6.07
#